data_AF-A0A0J7KB53-F1
#
_entry.id   AF-A0A0J7KB53-F1
#
_cell.length_a   1.000
_cell.length_b   1.000
_cell.length_c   1.000
_cell.angle_alpha   90.00
_cell.angle_beta   90.00
_cell.angle_gamma   90.00
#
_symmetry.space_group_name_H-M   'P 1'
#
loop_
_entity.id
_entity.type
_entity.pdbx_description
1 polymer ?
#
loop_
_entity_poly.entity_id
_entity_poly.type
_entity_poly.pdbx_seq_one_letter_code
_entity_poly.pdbx_strand_id
1 'polypeptide(L)'
;MWLDTKHIIVLSLEMSQPAPKVTKKQHWMSDNTLALIEVRRKLKASGLDSREHLDKYNQLSRLIQTNCRSDKNDHLNNICSEIQHHVNITQPKDAFDKIKYITRKFKPRSWAVCDSNNNLNTNID
;
A
#
# COMPACT_ATOMS: atom_id res chain seq x y z
N MET A 1 -28.05 29.09 -22.12
CA MET A 1 -28.80 27.84 -21.90
C MET A 1 -27.90 26.63 -21.69
N TRP A 2 -27.10 26.19 -22.68
CA TRP A 2 -26.20 25.02 -22.51
C TRP A 2 -25.04 25.25 -21.52
N LEU A 3 -24.45 26.44 -21.51
CA LEU A 3 -23.36 26.78 -20.58
C LEU A 3 -23.85 26.79 -19.12
N ASP A 4 -25.04 27.33 -18.88
CA ASP A 4 -25.67 27.41 -17.56
C ASP A 4 -26.05 26.03 -17.03
N THR A 5 -26.66 25.20 -17.89
CA THR A 5 -26.98 23.81 -17.53
C THR A 5 -25.72 22.98 -17.28
N LYS A 6 -24.69 23.12 -18.12
CA LYS A 6 -23.39 22.47 -17.89
C LYS A 6 -22.78 22.90 -16.55
N HIS A 7 -22.86 24.18 -16.21
CA HIS A 7 -22.34 24.71 -14.94
C HIS A 7 -23.08 24.12 -13.73
N ILE A 8 -24.40 24.04 -13.78
CA ILE A 8 -25.22 23.44 -12.71
C ILE A 8 -24.90 21.94 -12.55
N ILE A 9 -24.69 21.21 -13.65
CA ILE A 9 -24.32 19.80 -13.62
C ILE A 9 -22.94 19.60 -12.97
N VAL A 10 -21.96 20.44 -13.30
CA VAL A 10 -20.61 20.37 -12.69
C VAL A 10 -20.66 20.71 -11.20
N LEU A 11 -21.37 21.78 -10.81
CA LEU A 11 -21.54 22.17 -9.41
C LEU A 11 -22.21 21.06 -8.58
N SER A 12 -23.29 20.48 -9.08
CA SER A 12 -24.01 19.40 -8.39
C SER A 12 -23.16 18.13 -8.27
N LEU A 13 -22.32 17.83 -9.27
CA LEU A 13 -21.35 16.74 -9.19
C LEU A 13 -20.28 17.01 -8.12
N GLU A 14 -19.69 18.21 -8.08
CA GLU A 14 -18.68 18.56 -7.08
C GLU A 14 -19.23 18.51 -5.65
N MET A 15 -20.50 18.92 -5.45
CA MET A 15 -21.15 18.89 -4.14
C MET A 15 -21.59 17.48 -3.70
N SER A 16 -21.97 16.61 -4.64
CA SER A 16 -22.46 15.26 -4.33
C SER A 16 -21.38 14.20 -4.24
N GLN A 17 -20.20 14.42 -4.83
CA GLN A 17 -19.13 13.43 -4.85
C GLN A 17 -18.40 13.42 -3.50
N PRO A 18 -18.35 12.28 -2.78
CA PRO A 18 -17.52 12.18 -1.59
C PRO A 18 -16.05 12.35 -2.00
N ALA A 19 -15.32 13.18 -1.26
CA ALA A 19 -13.89 13.37 -1.51
C ALA A 19 -13.19 12.01 -1.55
N PRO A 20 -12.32 11.75 -2.55
CA PRO A 20 -11.65 10.46 -2.66
C PRO A 20 -10.85 10.21 -1.39
N LYS A 21 -11.29 9.21 -0.60
CA LYS A 21 -10.63 8.86 0.65
C LYS A 21 -9.29 8.22 0.33
N VAL A 22 -8.22 8.79 0.89
CA VAL A 22 -6.88 8.24 0.80
C VAL A 22 -6.84 7.03 1.72
N THR A 23 -6.88 5.82 1.14
CA THR A 23 -6.74 4.59 1.91
C THR A 23 -5.27 4.18 1.96
N LYS A 24 -4.83 3.73 3.15
CA LYS A 24 -3.54 3.06 3.29
C LYS A 24 -3.55 1.83 2.40
N LYS A 25 -2.73 1.82 1.36
CA LYS A 25 -2.50 0.61 0.55
C LYS A 25 -1.80 -0.47 1.37
N GLN A 26 -1.04 -0.08 2.38
CA GLN A 26 -0.24 -0.95 3.23
C GLN A 26 -0.52 -0.60 4.68
N HIS A 27 -0.92 -1.59 5.48
CA HIS A 27 -1.32 -1.38 6.89
C HIS A 27 -0.16 -0.87 7.76
N TRP A 28 1.08 -1.18 7.40
CA TRP A 28 2.30 -0.78 8.10
C TRP A 28 2.81 0.62 7.74
N MET A 29 2.19 1.30 6.78
CA MET A 29 2.64 2.62 6.34
C MET A 29 2.19 3.72 7.31
N SER A 30 3.12 4.61 7.67
CA SER A 30 2.84 5.74 8.55
C SER A 30 2.00 6.81 7.86
N ASP A 31 1.28 7.59 8.65
CA ASP A 31 0.48 8.71 8.14
C ASP A 31 1.36 9.82 7.54
N ASN A 32 2.58 9.97 8.05
CA ASN A 32 3.58 10.89 7.50
C ASN A 32 3.96 10.51 6.05
N THR A 33 4.25 9.22 5.82
CA THR A 33 4.56 8.73 4.47
C THR A 33 3.37 8.88 3.52
N LEU A 34 2.14 8.66 4.00
CA LEU A 34 0.94 8.91 3.22
C LEU A 34 0.78 10.38 2.85
N ALA A 35 1.02 11.30 3.78
CA ALA A 35 0.93 12.73 3.51
C ALA A 35 1.88 13.15 2.38
N LEU A 36 3.11 12.62 2.37
CA LEU A 36 4.07 12.85 1.28
C LEU A 36 3.60 12.27 -0.06
N ILE A 37 3.00 11.08 -0.06
CA ILE A 37 2.41 10.48 -1.26
C ILE A 37 1.32 11.39 -1.83
N GLU A 38 0.48 11.96 -0.97
CA GLU A 38 -0.58 12.90 -1.37
C GLU A 38 -0.02 14.20 -1.93
N VAL A 39 1.01 14.78 -1.30
CA VAL A 39 1.71 15.95 -1.84
C VAL A 39 2.27 15.65 -3.22
N ARG A 40 2.93 14.50 -3.41
CA ARG A 40 3.44 14.08 -4.72
C ARG A 40 2.31 13.86 -5.73
N ARG A 41 1.18 13.29 -5.31
CA ARG A 41 0.01 13.05 -6.17
C ARG A 41 -0.58 14.38 -6.66
N LYS A 42 -0.74 15.36 -5.77
CA LYS A 42 -1.19 16.72 -6.10
C LYS A 42 -0.22 17.40 -7.07
N LEU A 43 1.08 17.32 -6.81
CA LEU A 43 2.11 17.89 -7.69
C LEU A 43 2.07 17.28 -9.10
N LYS A 44 1.83 15.96 -9.21
CA LYS A 44 1.66 15.31 -10.50
C LYS A 44 0.38 15.74 -11.21
N ALA A 45 -0.70 15.97 -10.46
CA ALA A 45 -1.98 16.41 -11.01
C ALA A 45 -1.94 17.87 -11.49
N SER A 46 -1.14 18.73 -10.86
CA SER A 46 -0.97 20.13 -11.26
C SER A 46 -0.07 20.35 -12.49
N GLY A 47 0.56 19.30 -13.02
CA GLY A 47 1.52 19.41 -14.13
C GLY A 47 2.99 19.51 -13.67
N LEU A 48 3.89 18.95 -14.49
CA LEU A 48 5.33 18.87 -14.24
C LEU A 48 6.12 19.63 -15.32
N ASP A 49 5.64 20.82 -15.67
CA ASP A 49 6.10 21.53 -16.87
C ASP A 49 7.40 22.32 -16.64
N SER A 50 7.68 22.67 -15.38
CA SER A 50 8.92 23.35 -14.98
C SER A 50 9.96 22.37 -14.44
N ARG A 51 11.24 22.68 -14.67
CA ARG A 51 12.37 21.93 -14.11
C ARG A 51 12.29 21.84 -12.59
N GLU A 52 11.88 22.92 -11.93
CA GLU A 52 11.71 22.93 -10.47
C GLU A 52 10.63 21.94 -9.99
N HIS A 53 9.54 21.81 -10.73
CA HIS A 53 8.47 20.87 -10.40
C HIS A 53 8.95 19.43 -10.55
N LEU A 54 9.73 19.15 -11.60
CA LEU A 54 10.35 17.84 -11.82
C LEU A 54 11.34 17.49 -10.71
N ASP A 55 12.20 18.44 -10.31
CA ASP A 55 13.17 18.22 -9.24
C ASP A 55 12.47 17.99 -7.89
N LYS A 56 11.44 18.76 -7.56
CA LYS A 56 10.58 18.53 -6.38
C LYS A 56 9.89 17.16 -6.42
N TYR A 57 9.37 16.75 -7.57
CA TYR A 57 8.74 15.43 -7.74
C TYR A 57 9.74 14.29 -7.50
N ASN A 58 10.96 14.41 -8.00
CA ASN A 58 12.03 13.44 -7.81
C ASN A 58 12.49 13.38 -6.35
N GLN A 59 12.63 14.53 -5.69
CA GLN A 59 12.95 14.62 -4.26
C GLN A 59 11.88 13.94 -3.42
N LEU A 60 10.59 14.25 -3.65
CA LEU A 60 9.48 13.60 -2.96
C LEU A 60 9.47 12.10 -3.18
N SER A 61 9.77 11.64 -4.41
CA SER A 61 9.81 10.21 -4.71
C SER A 61 10.92 9.48 -3.94
N ARG A 62 12.11 10.08 -3.83
CA ARG A 62 13.20 9.53 -3.01
C ARG A 62 12.84 9.51 -1.53
N LEU A 63 12.28 10.61 -1.02
CA LEU A 63 11.87 10.70 0.39
C LEU A 63 10.79 9.66 0.74
N ILE A 64 9.78 9.50 -0.11
CA ILE A 64 8.75 8.47 0.07
C ILE A 64 9.37 7.08 0.10
N GLN A 65 10.32 6.77 -0.80
CA GLN A 65 10.99 5.47 -0.79
C GLN A 65 11.76 5.22 0.50
N THR A 66 12.51 6.23 0.98
CA THR A 66 13.23 6.15 2.26
C THR A 66 12.27 5.92 3.42
N ASN A 67 11.19 6.70 3.52
CA ASN A 67 10.23 6.58 4.61
C ASN A 67 9.48 5.24 4.54
N CYS A 68 9.10 4.76 3.36
CA CYS A 68 8.50 3.43 3.20
C CYS A 68 9.43 2.31 3.69
N ARG A 69 10.75 2.42 3.45
CA ARG A 69 11.72 1.44 3.95
C ARG A 69 11.83 1.51 5.47
N SER A 70 11.86 2.71 6.04
CA SER A 70 11.86 2.93 7.49
C SER A 70 10.60 2.37 8.13
N ASP A 71 9.42 2.81 7.70
CA ASP A 71 8.11 2.36 8.22
C ASP A 71 8.00 0.83 8.21
N LYS A 72 8.43 0.18 7.11
CA LYS A 72 8.44 -1.27 7.00
C LYS A 72 9.41 -1.92 7.98
N ASN A 73 10.61 -1.36 8.14
CA ASN A 73 11.60 -1.86 9.08
C ASN A 73 11.10 -1.74 10.52
N ASP A 74 10.52 -0.60 10.87
CA ASP A 74 9.95 -0.33 12.20
C ASP A 74 8.80 -1.30 12.50
N HIS A 75 7.93 -1.54 11.53
CA HIS A 75 6.88 -2.55 11.65
C HIS A 75 7.43 -3.96 11.88
N LEU A 76 8.45 -4.38 11.13
CA LEU A 76 9.08 -5.69 11.31
C LEU A 76 9.79 -5.79 12.67
N ASN A 77 10.48 -4.73 13.09
CA ASN A 77 11.14 -4.67 14.40
C ASN A 77 10.13 -4.79 15.53
N ASN A 78 8.98 -4.13 15.42
CA ASN A 78 7.90 -4.26 16.41
C ASN A 78 7.39 -5.71 16.49
N ILE A 79 7.18 -6.37 15.35
CA ILE A 79 6.79 -7.79 15.34
C ILE A 79 7.87 -8.67 15.97
N CYS A 80 9.15 -8.43 15.69
CA CYS A 80 10.27 -9.16 16.31
C CYS A 80 10.30 -8.97 17.83
N SER A 81 10.10 -7.74 18.31
CA SER A 81 9.99 -7.44 19.74
C SER A 81 8.81 -8.16 20.40
N GLU A 82 7.66 -8.21 19.72
CA GLU A 82 6.49 -8.96 20.19
C GLU A 82 6.77 -10.47 20.24
N ILE A 83 7.45 -11.04 19.24
CA ILE A 83 7.86 -12.45 19.25
C ILE A 83 8.76 -12.73 20.45
N GLN A 84 9.78 -11.91 20.71
CA GLN A 84 10.66 -12.06 21.86
C GLN A 84 9.88 -12.02 23.18
N HIS A 85 8.91 -11.12 23.29
CA HIS A 85 8.03 -11.02 24.45
C HIS A 85 7.19 -12.30 24.65
N HIS A 86 6.53 -12.82 23.61
CA HIS A 86 5.74 -14.05 23.70
C HIS A 86 6.59 -15.28 24.03
N VAL A 87 7.82 -15.36 23.51
CA VAL A 87 8.77 -16.43 23.85
C VAL A 87 9.13 -16.38 25.34
N ASN A 88 9.41 -15.18 25.87
CA ASN A 88 9.75 -15.00 27.28
C ASN A 88 8.60 -15.34 28.23
N ILE A 89 7.35 -15.09 27.82
CA ILE A 89 6.14 -15.39 28.63
C ILE A 89 5.67 -16.85 28.42
N THR A 90 6.37 -17.65 27.62
CA THR A 90 6.01 -19.05 27.32
C THR A 90 4.67 -19.17 26.58
N GLN A 91 4.42 -18.29 25.61
CA GLN A 91 3.29 -18.35 24.67
C GLN A 91 3.78 -18.78 23.27
N PRO A 92 4.13 -20.08 23.08
CA PRO A 92 4.78 -20.54 21.85
C PRO A 92 3.86 -20.46 20.62
N LYS A 93 2.54 -20.59 20.81
CA LYS A 93 1.56 -20.50 19.72
C LYS A 93 1.56 -19.11 19.10
N ASP A 94 1.44 -18.06 19.91
CA ASP A 94 1.37 -16.68 19.44
C ASP A 94 2.69 -16.24 18.79
N ALA A 95 3.83 -16.68 19.35
CA ALA A 95 5.14 -16.47 18.74
C ALA A 95 5.23 -17.14 17.36
N PHE A 96 4.79 -18.40 17.23
CA PHE A 96 4.79 -19.14 15.98
C PHE A 96 3.86 -18.51 14.94
N ASP A 97 2.67 -18.08 15.34
CA ASP A 97 1.72 -17.42 14.44
C ASP A 97 2.27 -16.09 13.90
N LYS A 98 2.99 -15.31 14.71
CA LYS A 98 3.70 -14.10 14.27
C LYS A 98 4.88 -14.39 13.33
N ILE A 99 5.68 -15.42 13.63
CA ILE A 99 6.74 -15.87 12.72
C ILE A 99 6.14 -16.28 11.37
N LYS A 100 5.03 -17.03 11.40
CA LYS A 100 4.31 -17.44 10.20
C LYS A 100 3.76 -16.23 9.46
N TYR A 101 3.22 -15.22 10.14
CA TYR A 101 2.74 -14.00 9.52
C TYR A 101 3.82 -13.30 8.69
N ILE A 102 5.05 -13.17 9.20
CA ILE A 102 6.14 -12.47 8.49
C ILE A 102 6.87 -13.33 7.45
N THR A 103 6.93 -14.66 7.63
CA THR A 103 7.70 -15.57 6.75
C THR A 103 6.85 -16.25 5.68
N ARG A 104 5.53 -16.31 5.84
CA ARG A 104 4.66 -17.05 4.94
C ARG A 104 4.71 -16.45 3.55
N LYS A 105 5.25 -17.22 2.61
CA LYS A 105 5.12 -16.94 1.19
C LYS A 105 3.67 -17.11 0.77
N PHE A 106 3.12 -16.11 0.10
CA PHE A 106 1.80 -16.23 -0.51
C PHE A 106 1.82 -17.40 -1.50
N LYS A 107 0.87 -18.32 -1.34
CA LYS A 107 0.61 -19.39 -2.30
C LYS A 107 -0.83 -19.22 -2.78
N PRO A 108 -1.06 -18.88 -4.06
CA PRO A 108 -2.41 -18.85 -4.59
C PRO A 108 -3.00 -20.26 -4.43
N ARG A 109 -4.25 -20.34 -3.97
CA ARG A 109 -4.97 -21.61 -3.89
C ARG A 109 -5.41 -21.98 -5.31
N SER A 110 -4.50 -22.54 -6.10
CA SER A 110 -4.85 -23.07 -7.41
C SER A 110 -5.68 -24.34 -7.22
N TRP A 111 -6.79 -24.45 -7.96
CA TRP A 111 -7.53 -25.71 -8.08
C TRP A 111 -6.77 -26.74 -8.94
N ALA A 112 -5.68 -26.33 -9.58
CA ALA A 112 -4.81 -27.20 -10.35
C ALA A 112 -3.92 -28.04 -9.43
N VAL A 113 -3.97 -29.36 -9.62
CA VAL A 113 -3.04 -30.33 -9.03
C VAL A 113 -1.77 -30.30 -9.86
N CYS A 114 -0.63 -29.99 -9.24
CA CYS A 114 0.68 -30.13 -9.88
C CYS A 114 1.32 -31.47 -9.50
N ASP A 115 2.10 -32.04 -10.42
CA ASP A 115 2.94 -33.21 -10.12
C ASP A 115 4.11 -32.83 -9.18
N SER A 116 4.92 -33.83 -8.76
CA SER A 116 6.11 -33.62 -7.92
C SER A 116 7.20 -32.76 -8.58
N ASN A 117 7.10 -32.51 -9.88
CA ASN A 117 8.01 -31.68 -10.67
C ASN A 117 7.41 -30.30 -10.98
N ASN A 118 6.29 -29.94 -10.32
CA ASN A 118 5.63 -28.65 -10.42
C ASN A 118 4.99 -28.36 -11.80
N ASN A 119 4.70 -29.39 -12.60
CA ASN A 119 3.94 -29.28 -13.85
C ASN A 119 2.44 -29.25 -13.55
N LEU A 120 1.69 -28.36 -14.23
CA LEU A 120 0.24 -28.28 -14.10
C LEU A 120 -0.45 -29.45 -14.82
N ASN A 121 -1.14 -30.32 -14.08
CA ASN A 121 -2.07 -31.29 -14.64
C ASN A 121 -3.47 -30.68 -14.68
N THR A 122 -3.74 -29.85 -15.68
CA THR A 122 -5.10 -29.42 -16.03
C THR A 122 -5.52 -30.14 -17.31
N ASN A 123 -5.89 -31.41 -17.20
CA ASN A 123 -6.79 -32.03 -18.16
C ASN A 123 -8.18 -32.05 -17.53
N ILE A 124 -9.00 -31.10 -17.96
CA ILE A 124 -10.46 -31.20 -17.85
C ILE A 124 -10.89 -31.48 -19.28
N ASP A 125 -11.14 -32.74 -19.60
CA ASP A 125 -11.98 -33.13 -20.74
C ASP A 125 -13.45 -32.85 -20.40
#